data_AF-A0A0C1G141-F1
#
_entry.id   AF-A0A0C1G141-F1
#
_cell.length_a   1.000
_cell.length_b   1.000
_cell.length_c   1.000
_cell.angle_alpha   90.00
_cell.angle_beta   90.00
_cell.angle_gamma   90.00
#
_symmetry.space_group_name_H-M   'P 1'
#
loop_
_entity.id
_entity.type
_entity.pdbx_description
1 polymer ?
#
loop_
_entity_poly.entity_id
_entity_poly.type
_entity_poly.pdbx_seq_one_letter_code
_entity_poly.pdbx_strand_id
1 'polypeptide(L)'
;MGRSRSRGRQTAGYRSFSAGVPILFQLFDSVNPARSRTMTLRLLKPLACLALLAAIAAAPSAPVTARDGASKHVTRRITLMATQKAAMDVLTAMMAGRAVFDQGKARAARRQLIKSTSSIRKQFRKHRMDPRSHARPQIWTSWDDFEARAKSAEIAARALSARSLPALRRTLPGLMQGCLSCHETYRRTPNSFTTH
;
A
#
# COMPACT_ATOMS: atom_id res chain seq x y z
N MET A 1 -8.12 62.64 -5.55
CA MET A 1 -7.55 63.57 -6.55
C MET A 1 -6.39 64.32 -5.93
N GLY A 2 -5.17 64.19 -6.47
CA GLY A 2 -3.98 64.92 -6.04
C GLY A 2 -2.88 64.66 -7.07
N ARG A 3 -2.52 65.70 -7.82
CA ARG A 3 -1.77 65.67 -9.09
C ARG A 3 -0.24 65.67 -8.87
N SER A 4 0.49 65.08 -9.84
CA SER A 4 1.64 65.67 -10.58
C SER A 4 2.95 65.88 -9.77
N ARG A 5 4.19 65.70 -10.23
CA ARG A 5 4.90 65.64 -11.54
C ARG A 5 6.33 65.12 -11.22
N SER A 6 6.90 64.14 -11.93
CA SER A 6 7.81 64.27 -13.10
C SER A 6 9.28 64.65 -12.86
N ARG A 7 10.16 64.01 -13.68
CA ARG A 7 11.57 64.30 -14.07
C ARG A 7 12.64 63.63 -13.21
N GLY A 8 13.74 63.07 -13.75
CA GLY A 8 14.28 62.92 -15.11
C GLY A 8 15.48 61.93 -15.01
N ARG A 9 15.64 60.94 -15.87
CA ARG A 9 16.46 60.87 -17.12
C ARG A 9 17.89 61.48 -17.06
N GLN A 10 18.89 60.64 -17.39
CA GLN A 10 20.13 60.84 -18.20
C GLN A 10 21.37 60.21 -17.54
N THR A 11 21.93 59.09 -18.03
CA THR A 11 22.88 58.83 -19.16
C THR A 11 24.35 59.18 -18.87
N ALA A 12 25.24 58.18 -18.96
CA ALA A 12 26.66 58.22 -19.38
C ALA A 12 27.25 56.81 -19.12
N GLY A 13 27.98 56.07 -19.97
CA GLY A 13 28.69 56.36 -21.22
C GLY A 13 30.14 56.76 -20.96
N TYR A 14 31.12 55.84 -21.02
CA TYR A 14 32.58 56.04 -21.25
C TYR A 14 33.25 54.63 -21.25
N ARG A 15 33.69 54.02 -22.36
CA ARG A 15 34.87 54.21 -23.26
C ARG A 15 36.27 53.99 -22.63
N SER A 16 36.94 52.97 -23.19
CA SER A 16 38.35 52.52 -23.28
C SER A 16 39.49 53.41 -22.78
N PHE A 17 40.60 52.80 -22.31
CA PHE A 17 41.89 52.67 -23.03
C PHE A 17 42.94 51.88 -22.20
N SER A 18 43.69 50.99 -22.88
CA SER A 18 45.14 50.65 -22.81
C SER A 18 45.93 50.70 -21.47
N ALA A 19 46.98 49.93 -21.19
CA ALA A 19 47.84 48.96 -21.90
C ALA A 19 48.67 48.20 -20.83
N GLY A 20 49.19 47.01 -21.17
CA GLY A 20 50.17 46.29 -20.34
C GLY A 20 50.45 44.86 -20.82
N VAL A 21 51.33 44.73 -21.82
CA VAL A 21 52.04 43.52 -22.30
C VAL A 21 53.45 43.59 -21.66
N PRO A 22 54.15 42.53 -21.17
CA PRO A 22 54.74 41.46 -22.00
C PRO A 22 54.87 40.03 -21.39
N ILE A 23 54.70 38.96 -22.18
CA ILE A 23 55.71 38.11 -22.89
C ILE A 23 56.24 36.92 -22.06
N LEU A 24 55.97 35.70 -22.55
CA LEU A 24 56.80 34.46 -22.70
C LEU A 24 55.79 33.29 -22.73
N PHE A 25 55.66 32.36 -23.68
CA PHE A 25 56.53 31.65 -24.61
C PHE A 25 55.56 31.16 -25.72
N GLN A 26 55.63 31.66 -26.96
CA GLN A 26 56.38 31.07 -28.08
C GLN A 26 56.08 29.58 -28.37
N LEU A 27 55.38 29.39 -29.49
CA LEU A 27 55.49 28.36 -30.54
C LEU A 27 55.44 26.88 -30.14
N PHE A 28 54.52 26.13 -30.76
CA PHE A 28 54.77 25.34 -31.98
C PHE A 28 53.44 24.69 -32.36
N ASP A 29 52.72 25.22 -33.34
CA ASP A 29 52.85 25.01 -34.79
C ASP A 29 52.03 23.81 -35.29
N SER A 30 51.31 24.12 -36.37
CA SER A 30 50.35 23.28 -37.07
C SER A 30 51.02 22.07 -37.68
N VAL A 31 50.47 20.87 -37.45
CA VAL A 31 50.60 19.78 -38.42
C VAL A 31 49.34 18.91 -38.37
N ASN A 32 48.54 18.99 -39.44
CA ASN A 32 47.60 17.93 -39.82
C ASN A 32 48.03 17.48 -41.23
N PRO A 33 48.35 16.19 -41.43
CA PRO A 33 47.89 15.58 -42.66
C PRO A 33 47.47 14.10 -42.55
N ALA A 34 46.53 13.78 -43.43
CA ALA A 34 46.40 12.56 -44.22
C ALA A 34 46.01 11.22 -43.52
N ARG A 35 44.72 10.88 -43.70
CA ARG A 35 44.23 9.72 -44.49
C ARG A 35 45.07 8.43 -44.43
N SER A 36 44.55 7.40 -43.75
CA SER A 36 44.38 6.06 -44.34
C SER A 36 43.50 5.14 -43.47
N ARG A 37 42.81 4.24 -44.17
CA ARG A 37 41.77 3.31 -43.72
C ARG A 37 42.33 2.20 -42.84
N THR A 38 41.64 1.90 -41.74
CA THR A 38 41.45 0.50 -41.29
C THR A 38 40.01 0.30 -40.87
N MET A 39 39.35 -0.54 -41.64
CA MET A 39 38.02 -1.07 -41.43
C MET A 39 38.16 -2.27 -40.50
N THR A 40 37.73 -2.16 -39.24
CA THR A 40 37.57 -3.34 -38.37
C THR A 40 36.22 -3.28 -37.64
N LEU A 41 35.38 -4.23 -38.06
CA LEU A 41 34.08 -4.60 -37.55
C LEU A 41 33.94 -4.46 -36.02
N ARG A 42 32.95 -3.68 -35.58
CA ARG A 42 32.11 -4.02 -34.43
C ARG A 42 30.66 -3.62 -34.69
N LEU A 43 30.10 -4.13 -35.79
CA LEU A 43 28.67 -4.43 -35.82
C LEU A 43 28.39 -5.65 -34.93
N LEU A 44 27.16 -5.71 -34.42
CA LEU A 44 26.54 -6.80 -33.67
C LEU A 44 26.83 -6.84 -32.16
N LYS A 45 26.03 -6.08 -31.41
CA LYS A 45 25.36 -6.52 -30.16
C LYS A 45 24.38 -5.44 -29.65
N PRO A 46 23.20 -5.31 -30.27
CA PRO A 46 22.02 -5.03 -29.44
C PRO A 46 20.85 -5.95 -29.84
N LEU A 47 21.10 -7.25 -29.84
CA LEU A 47 20.06 -8.28 -29.90
C LEU A 47 20.47 -9.41 -28.95
N ALA A 48 20.56 -9.08 -27.67
CA ALA A 48 20.67 -10.07 -26.61
C ALA A 48 19.51 -9.84 -25.64
N CYS A 49 18.46 -10.62 -25.89
CA CYS A 49 17.54 -11.11 -24.88
C CYS A 49 16.50 -10.12 -24.35
N LEU A 50 15.71 -9.57 -25.27
CA LEU A 50 14.29 -9.31 -25.03
C LEU A 50 13.56 -10.67 -24.89
N ALA A 51 13.81 -11.39 -23.79
CA ALA A 51 13.22 -12.69 -23.49
C ALA A 51 13.44 -13.06 -22.02
N LEU A 52 13.11 -12.18 -21.08
CA LEU A 52 12.85 -12.63 -19.70
C LEU A 52 11.39 -13.07 -19.64
N LEU A 53 11.15 -14.24 -20.23
CA LEU A 53 9.89 -14.94 -20.22
C LEU A 53 9.44 -15.19 -18.78
N ALA A 54 8.14 -15.00 -18.61
CA ALA A 54 7.33 -15.35 -17.46
C ALA A 54 7.70 -16.72 -16.85
N ALA A 55 8.33 -16.68 -15.69
CA ALA A 55 8.28 -17.78 -14.72
C ALA A 55 7.31 -17.37 -13.61
N ILE A 56 6.02 -17.31 -13.95
CA ILE A 56 4.97 -17.39 -12.93
C ILE A 56 5.04 -18.82 -12.42
N ALA A 57 5.74 -19.02 -11.31
CA ALA A 57 5.63 -20.25 -10.54
C ALA A 57 4.15 -20.42 -10.20
N ALA A 58 3.50 -21.35 -10.89
CA ALA A 58 2.26 -21.94 -10.44
C ALA A 58 2.58 -22.62 -9.10
N ALA A 59 2.45 -21.88 -8.00
CA ALA A 59 2.40 -22.50 -6.70
C ALA A 59 1.17 -23.43 -6.74
N PRO A 60 1.33 -24.75 -6.53
CA PRO A 60 0.17 -25.59 -6.34
C PRO A 60 -0.55 -25.03 -5.12
N SER A 61 -1.77 -24.54 -5.33
CA SER A 61 -2.70 -24.35 -4.23
C SER A 61 -3.03 -25.75 -3.75
N ALA A 62 -2.23 -26.25 -2.80
CA ALA A 62 -2.60 -27.44 -2.08
C ALA A 62 -4.03 -27.21 -1.57
N PRO A 63 -4.99 -28.10 -1.86
CA PRO A 63 -6.27 -28.01 -1.20
C PRO A 63 -5.97 -28.01 0.29
N VAL A 64 -6.44 -26.98 1.00
CA VAL A 64 -6.48 -27.02 2.46
C VAL A 64 -7.47 -28.13 2.79
N THR A 65 -6.98 -29.36 2.86
CA THR A 65 -7.69 -30.44 3.50
C THR A 65 -7.88 -29.96 4.94
N ALA A 66 -9.13 -29.90 5.36
CA ALA A 66 -9.46 -29.60 6.74
C ALA A 66 -8.69 -30.61 7.58
N ARG A 67 -7.63 -30.15 8.29
CA ARG A 67 -6.89 -31.02 9.20
C ARG A 67 -7.89 -31.56 10.21
N ASP A 68 -8.13 -32.87 10.12
CA ASP A 68 -9.24 -33.57 10.74
C ASP A 68 -9.33 -33.27 12.24
N GLY A 69 -10.56 -33.07 12.71
CA GLY A 69 -10.89 -32.93 14.14
C GLY A 69 -11.71 -31.69 14.51
N ALA A 70 -11.86 -30.70 13.62
CA ALA A 70 -12.67 -29.51 13.94
C ALA A 70 -14.09 -29.80 13.53
N SER A 71 -15.06 -29.54 14.41
CA SER A 71 -16.45 -29.59 13.98
C SER A 71 -16.66 -28.65 12.79
N LYS A 72 -17.47 -29.05 11.80
CA LYS A 72 -17.84 -28.23 10.63
C LYS A 72 -18.26 -26.80 11.01
N HIS A 73 -18.84 -26.61 12.20
CA HIS A 73 -19.20 -25.30 12.76
C HIS A 73 -17.98 -24.44 13.11
N VAL A 74 -17.00 -25.02 13.79
CA VAL A 74 -15.75 -24.35 14.16
C VAL A 74 -14.99 -23.93 12.92
N THR A 75 -14.87 -24.81 11.92
CA THR A 75 -14.20 -24.49 10.66
C THR A 75 -14.85 -23.29 9.99
N ARG A 76 -16.19 -23.23 9.89
CA ARG A 76 -16.90 -22.10 9.28
C ARG A 76 -16.63 -20.77 9.97
N ARG A 77 -16.59 -20.70 11.31
CA ARG A 77 -16.26 -19.44 12.01
C ARG A 77 -14.80 -19.03 11.81
N ILE A 78 -13.87 -19.98 11.78
CA ILE A 78 -12.44 -19.69 11.51
C ILE A 78 -12.29 -19.15 10.09
N THR A 79 -12.90 -19.80 9.09
CA THR A 79 -12.90 -19.34 7.70
C THR A 79 -13.53 -17.95 7.58
N LEU A 80 -14.61 -17.67 8.32
CA LEU A 80 -15.24 -16.35 8.34
C LEU A 80 -14.26 -15.26 8.82
N MET A 81 -13.59 -15.50 9.96
CA MET A 81 -12.63 -14.56 10.54
C MET A 81 -11.38 -14.39 9.65
N ALA A 82 -10.89 -15.46 9.04
CA ALA A 82 -9.79 -15.40 8.07
C ALA A 82 -10.16 -14.57 6.84
N THR A 83 -11.40 -14.68 6.37
CA THR A 83 -11.89 -13.88 5.25
C THR A 83 -11.95 -12.38 5.58
N GLN A 84 -12.35 -12.04 6.80
CA GLN A 84 -12.31 -10.65 7.30
C GLN A 84 -10.88 -10.13 7.37
N LYS A 85 -9.95 -10.94 7.91
CA LYS A 85 -8.53 -10.60 7.98
C LYS A 85 -7.94 -10.31 6.59
N ALA A 86 -8.18 -11.17 5.62
CA ALA A 86 -7.68 -10.98 4.25
C ALA A 86 -8.17 -9.66 3.64
N ALA A 87 -9.43 -9.29 3.84
CA ALA A 87 -9.96 -8.00 3.40
C ALA A 87 -9.32 -6.81 4.14
N MET A 88 -9.07 -6.94 5.45
CA MET A 88 -8.34 -5.94 6.23
C MET A 88 -6.88 -5.79 5.78
N ASP A 89 -6.20 -6.87 5.43
CA ASP A 89 -4.80 -6.85 4.97
C ASP A 89 -4.67 -6.02 3.68
N VAL A 90 -5.62 -6.15 2.73
CA VAL A 90 -5.68 -5.32 1.52
C VAL A 90 -5.80 -3.83 1.87
N LEU A 91 -6.74 -3.49 2.75
CA LEU A 91 -7.01 -2.09 3.10
C LEU A 91 -5.88 -1.46 3.89
N THR A 92 -5.30 -2.20 4.83
CA THR A 92 -4.18 -1.73 5.67
C THR A 92 -2.89 -1.61 4.87
N ALA A 93 -2.65 -2.49 3.88
CA ALA A 93 -1.53 -2.34 2.96
C ALA A 93 -1.62 -1.02 2.16
N MET A 94 -2.82 -0.68 1.64
CA MET A 94 -3.05 0.60 0.97
C MET A 94 -2.91 1.78 1.92
N MET A 95 -3.50 1.69 3.13
CA MET A 95 -3.43 2.74 4.14
C MET A 95 -1.98 3.09 4.50
N ALA A 96 -1.17 2.05 4.71
CA ALA A 96 0.25 2.14 5.09
C ALA A 96 1.19 2.45 3.91
N GLY A 97 0.69 2.57 2.68
CA GLY A 97 1.52 2.81 1.49
C GLY A 97 2.35 1.61 1.03
N ARG A 98 2.13 0.41 1.60
CA ARG A 98 2.74 -0.86 1.14
C ARG A 98 2.13 -1.38 -0.16
N ALA A 99 1.00 -0.82 -0.57
CA ALA A 99 0.37 -1.04 -1.86
C ALA A 99 -0.20 0.27 -2.40
N VAL A 100 -0.15 0.47 -3.72
CA VAL A 100 -0.80 1.61 -4.38
C VAL A 100 -2.32 1.54 -4.14
N PHE A 101 -2.94 2.68 -3.85
CA PHE A 101 -4.38 2.73 -3.66
C PHE A 101 -5.11 2.37 -4.95
N ASP A 102 -5.94 1.34 -4.88
CA ASP A 102 -6.82 0.89 -5.95
C ASP A 102 -8.26 0.93 -5.44
N GLN A 103 -9.07 1.80 -6.03
CA GLN A 103 -10.44 2.03 -5.60
C GLN A 103 -11.32 0.77 -5.79
N GLY A 104 -11.10 0.00 -6.84
CA GLY A 104 -11.84 -1.22 -7.15
C GLY A 104 -11.59 -2.30 -6.10
N LYS A 105 -10.32 -2.55 -5.79
CA LYS A 105 -9.87 -3.48 -4.74
C LYS A 105 -10.33 -3.04 -3.35
N ALA A 106 -10.24 -1.75 -3.03
CA ALA A 106 -10.73 -1.23 -1.76
C ALA A 106 -12.25 -1.43 -1.60
N ARG A 107 -13.03 -1.19 -2.67
CA ARG A 107 -14.48 -1.44 -2.67
C ARG A 107 -14.80 -2.94 -2.54
N ALA A 108 -14.05 -3.81 -3.19
CA ALA A 108 -14.21 -5.26 -3.07
C ALA A 108 -13.95 -5.74 -1.64
N ALA A 109 -12.85 -5.31 -1.02
CA ALA A 109 -12.53 -5.61 0.37
C ALA A 109 -13.62 -5.11 1.33
N ARG A 110 -14.11 -3.87 1.15
CA ARG A 110 -15.24 -3.35 1.92
C ARG A 110 -16.51 -4.21 1.80
N ARG A 111 -16.89 -4.62 0.58
CA ARG A 111 -18.06 -5.50 0.38
C ARG A 111 -17.89 -6.84 1.10
N GLN A 112 -16.69 -7.41 1.04
CA GLN A 112 -16.37 -8.64 1.74
C GLN A 112 -16.48 -8.49 3.26
N LEU A 113 -16.01 -7.38 3.81
CA LEU A 113 -16.15 -7.05 5.23
C LEU A 113 -17.62 -6.94 5.63
N ILE A 114 -18.44 -6.18 4.91
CA ILE A 114 -19.88 -6.04 5.19
C ILE A 114 -20.59 -7.42 5.19
N LYS A 115 -20.32 -8.25 4.18
CA LYS A 115 -20.92 -9.59 4.06
C LYS A 115 -20.48 -10.52 5.20
N SER A 116 -19.21 -10.47 5.58
CA SER A 116 -18.67 -11.38 6.59
C SER A 116 -18.99 -10.93 8.01
N THR A 117 -18.99 -9.64 8.33
CA THR A 117 -19.36 -9.13 9.67
C THR A 117 -20.83 -9.39 9.98
N SER A 118 -21.73 -9.18 9.02
CA SER A 118 -23.16 -9.53 9.17
C SER A 118 -23.42 -11.02 9.40
N SER A 119 -22.45 -11.90 9.09
CA SER A 119 -22.56 -13.35 9.27
C SER A 119 -22.01 -13.86 10.61
N ILE A 120 -21.36 -13.01 11.42
CA ILE A 120 -20.69 -13.41 12.68
C ILE A 120 -21.67 -14.12 13.61
N ARG A 121 -22.77 -13.46 13.97
CA ARG A 121 -23.82 -13.98 14.86
C ARG A 121 -24.28 -15.39 14.47
N LYS A 122 -24.55 -15.60 13.18
CA LYS A 122 -25.00 -16.88 12.63
C LYS A 122 -23.94 -17.99 12.82
N GLN A 123 -22.66 -17.69 12.63
CA GLN A 123 -21.60 -18.70 12.75
C GLN A 123 -21.24 -19.04 14.20
N PHE A 124 -21.53 -18.15 15.15
CA PHE A 124 -21.26 -18.37 16.57
C PHE A 124 -22.46 -18.88 17.37
N ARG A 125 -23.67 -18.94 16.78
CA ARG A 125 -24.92 -19.34 17.47
C ARG A 125 -24.85 -20.67 18.24
N LYS A 126 -24.13 -21.67 17.73
CA LYS A 126 -23.99 -22.96 18.43
C LYS A 126 -22.75 -22.94 19.32
N HIS A 127 -22.93 -23.22 20.61
CA HIS A 127 -21.82 -23.42 21.53
C HIS A 127 -21.03 -24.67 21.13
N ARG A 128 -19.83 -24.44 20.58
CA ARG A 128 -18.87 -25.49 20.20
C ARG A 128 -17.46 -24.99 20.50
N MET A 129 -16.73 -25.75 21.28
CA MET A 129 -15.35 -25.45 21.66
C MET A 129 -14.38 -26.28 20.85
N ASP A 130 -13.29 -25.64 20.44
CA ASP A 130 -12.13 -26.27 19.80
C ASP A 130 -10.93 -25.35 20.09
N PRO A 131 -9.80 -25.90 20.59
CA PRO A 131 -8.61 -25.11 20.91
C PRO A 131 -8.12 -24.23 19.75
N ARG A 132 -8.25 -24.68 18.50
CA ARG A 132 -7.78 -23.95 17.30
C ARG A 132 -8.57 -22.70 16.98
N SER A 133 -9.76 -22.55 17.56
CA SER A 133 -10.62 -21.41 17.26
C SER A 133 -10.24 -20.14 18.00
N HIS A 134 -9.43 -20.25 19.07
CA HIS A 134 -9.13 -19.15 20.00
C HIS A 134 -10.36 -18.45 20.60
N ALA A 135 -11.57 -18.98 20.41
CA ALA A 135 -12.79 -18.41 20.94
C ALA A 135 -12.85 -18.62 22.46
N ARG A 136 -13.21 -17.57 23.20
CA ARG A 136 -13.47 -17.65 24.63
C ARG A 136 -14.89 -18.21 24.89
N PRO A 137 -15.07 -19.10 25.89
CA PRO A 137 -16.40 -19.58 26.29
C PRO A 137 -17.38 -18.45 26.63
N GLN A 138 -16.85 -17.31 27.08
CA GLN A 138 -17.60 -16.10 27.43
C GLN A 138 -18.53 -15.61 26.30
N ILE A 139 -18.26 -15.95 25.04
CA ILE A 139 -19.15 -15.61 23.91
C ILE A 139 -20.59 -16.08 24.17
N TRP A 140 -20.76 -17.29 24.72
CA TRP A 140 -22.09 -17.88 24.89
C TRP A 140 -22.75 -17.53 26.23
N THR A 141 -21.98 -17.05 27.21
CA THR A 141 -22.51 -16.55 28.48
C THR A 141 -22.84 -15.06 28.42
N SER A 142 -22.18 -14.30 27.54
CA SER A 142 -22.37 -12.87 27.34
C SER A 142 -22.87 -12.58 25.92
N TRP A 143 -23.88 -13.35 25.49
CA TRP A 143 -24.31 -13.39 24.10
C TRP A 143 -24.77 -12.03 23.55
N ASP A 144 -25.53 -11.26 24.34
CA ASP A 144 -26.02 -9.94 23.89
C ASP A 144 -24.89 -8.93 23.65
N ASP A 145 -23.87 -8.89 24.51
CA ASP A 145 -22.68 -8.05 24.31
C ASP A 145 -21.88 -8.52 23.08
N PHE A 146 -21.74 -9.85 22.89
CA PHE A 146 -21.12 -10.39 21.68
C PHE A 146 -21.88 -9.97 20.40
N GLU A 147 -23.22 -10.07 20.41
CA GLU A 147 -24.06 -9.64 19.28
C GLU A 147 -23.92 -8.12 19.04
N ALA A 148 -23.93 -7.31 20.08
CA ALA A 148 -23.76 -5.86 19.99
C ALA A 148 -22.41 -5.47 19.38
N ARG A 149 -21.30 -6.11 19.82
CA ARG A 149 -19.96 -5.88 19.25
C ARG A 149 -19.87 -6.33 17.80
N ALA A 150 -20.44 -7.50 17.47
CA ALA A 150 -20.52 -7.97 16.08
C ALA A 150 -21.30 -6.98 15.20
N LYS A 151 -22.39 -6.41 15.72
CA LYS A 151 -23.18 -5.39 15.02
C LYS A 151 -22.42 -4.09 14.84
N SER A 152 -21.69 -3.64 15.86
CA SER A 152 -20.82 -2.46 15.78
C SER A 152 -19.77 -2.62 14.67
N ALA A 153 -19.11 -3.78 14.58
CA ALA A 153 -18.18 -4.07 13.50
C ALA A 153 -18.85 -4.06 12.10
N GLU A 154 -20.09 -4.55 11.98
CA GLU A 154 -20.87 -4.46 10.74
C GLU A 154 -21.17 -3.01 10.35
N ILE A 155 -21.59 -2.18 11.30
CA ILE A 155 -21.87 -0.75 11.08
C ILE A 155 -20.58 -0.03 10.65
N ALA A 156 -19.46 -0.28 11.33
CA ALA A 156 -18.18 0.31 10.98
C ALA A 156 -17.71 -0.14 9.57
N ALA A 157 -17.95 -1.40 9.19
CA ALA A 157 -17.64 -1.88 7.84
C ALA A 157 -18.49 -1.18 6.77
N ARG A 158 -19.75 -0.85 7.09
CA ARG A 158 -20.63 -0.04 6.21
C ARG A 158 -20.18 1.43 6.16
N ALA A 159 -19.71 2.00 7.26
CA ALA A 159 -19.21 3.38 7.32
C ALA A 159 -17.84 3.58 6.66
N LEU A 160 -17.06 2.51 6.48
CA LEU A 160 -15.75 2.54 5.80
C LEU A 160 -15.86 3.19 4.41
N SER A 161 -14.99 4.16 4.13
CA SER A 161 -14.93 4.83 2.84
C SER A 161 -13.79 4.27 1.97
N ALA A 162 -14.16 3.63 0.87
CA ALA A 162 -13.23 3.11 -0.14
C ALA A 162 -13.12 4.03 -1.38
N ARG A 163 -13.43 5.33 -1.25
CA ARG A 163 -13.49 6.26 -2.38
C ARG A 163 -12.12 6.82 -2.80
N SER A 164 -11.24 7.05 -1.84
CA SER A 164 -9.89 7.59 -2.03
C SER A 164 -9.01 7.21 -0.83
N LEU A 165 -7.69 7.29 -0.99
CA LEU A 165 -6.74 7.01 0.10
C LEU A 165 -6.95 7.90 1.34
N PRO A 166 -7.15 9.23 1.22
CA PRO A 166 -7.45 10.06 2.39
C PRO A 166 -8.75 9.67 3.09
N ALA A 167 -9.79 9.32 2.34
CA ALA A 167 -11.05 8.88 2.93
C ALA A 167 -10.93 7.51 3.62
N LEU A 168 -10.15 6.58 3.04
CA LEU A 168 -9.83 5.31 3.65
C LEU A 168 -9.07 5.50 4.97
N ARG A 169 -8.01 6.32 4.98
CA ARG A 169 -7.22 6.64 6.18
C ARG A 169 -8.08 7.22 7.31
N ARG A 170 -9.05 8.08 6.99
CA ARG A 170 -9.97 8.66 7.98
C ARG A 170 -10.94 7.65 8.59
N THR A 171 -11.36 6.63 7.82
CA THR A 171 -12.48 5.76 8.22
C THR A 171 -12.06 4.34 8.64
N LEU A 172 -10.91 3.85 8.16
CA LEU A 172 -10.41 2.52 8.51
C LEU A 172 -10.14 2.31 10.02
N PRO A 173 -9.64 3.31 10.77
CA PRO A 173 -9.47 3.18 12.23
C PRO A 173 -10.75 2.82 12.99
N GLY A 174 -11.90 3.40 12.60
CA GLY A 174 -13.19 3.06 13.22
C GLY A 174 -13.58 1.59 13.04
N LEU A 175 -13.30 1.02 11.86
CA LEU A 175 -13.50 -0.41 11.63
C LEU A 175 -12.52 -1.27 12.43
N MET A 176 -11.25 -0.87 12.50
CA MET A 176 -10.25 -1.60 13.30
C MET A 176 -10.68 -1.67 14.78
N GLN A 177 -11.17 -0.57 15.34
CA GLN A 177 -11.70 -0.53 16.70
C GLN A 177 -12.94 -1.43 16.88
N GLY A 178 -13.84 -1.47 15.89
CA GLY A 178 -14.94 -2.44 15.89
C GLY A 178 -14.46 -3.89 16.02
N CYS A 179 -13.41 -4.27 15.29
CA CYS A 179 -12.81 -5.60 15.40
C CYS A 179 -12.12 -5.84 16.75
N LEU A 180 -11.32 -4.87 17.21
CA LEU A 180 -10.53 -4.96 18.45
C LEU A 180 -11.42 -5.11 19.67
N SER A 181 -12.49 -4.31 19.76
CA SER A 181 -13.44 -4.34 20.88
C SER A 181 -14.02 -5.75 21.12
N CYS A 182 -14.26 -6.53 20.07
CA CYS A 182 -14.72 -7.91 20.20
C CYS A 182 -13.57 -8.87 20.53
N HIS A 183 -12.41 -8.69 19.92
CA HIS A 183 -11.28 -9.61 20.10
C HIS A 183 -10.66 -9.52 21.50
N GLU A 184 -10.55 -8.33 22.09
CA GLU A 184 -10.06 -8.13 23.46
C GLU A 184 -10.92 -8.90 24.47
N THR A 185 -12.23 -8.91 24.28
CA THR A 185 -13.16 -9.61 25.18
C THR A 185 -13.27 -11.09 24.86
N TYR A 186 -13.30 -11.50 23.59
CA TYR A 186 -13.76 -12.83 23.19
C TYR A 186 -12.74 -13.72 22.46
N ARG A 187 -11.52 -13.23 22.20
CA ARG A 187 -10.44 -14.02 21.60
C ARG A 187 -9.30 -14.23 22.60
N ARG A 188 -8.83 -15.47 22.74
CA ARG A 188 -7.78 -15.86 23.70
C ARG A 188 -6.39 -15.34 23.31
N THR A 189 -6.12 -15.19 22.02
CA THR A 189 -4.81 -14.75 21.54
C THR A 189 -4.84 -13.23 21.32
N PRO A 190 -3.93 -12.48 21.96
CA PRO A 190 -3.83 -11.04 21.74
C PRO A 190 -3.48 -10.77 20.27
N ASN A 191 -4.04 -9.69 19.71
CA ASN A 191 -3.62 -9.23 18.39
C ASN A 191 -2.21 -8.63 18.59
N SER A 192 -1.15 -9.34 18.19
CA SER A 192 0.20 -8.77 18.19
C SER A 192 0.27 -7.68 17.11
N PHE A 193 -0.13 -6.47 17.47
CA PHE A 193 0.37 -5.27 16.82
C PHE A 193 1.77 -5.04 17.37
N THR A 194 2.73 -5.83 16.89
CA THR A 194 4.13 -5.59 17.23
C THR A 194 4.57 -4.36 16.45
N THR A 195 4.45 -3.20 17.09
CA THR A 195 5.16 -1.98 16.72
C THR A 195 6.52 -2.04 17.41
N HIS A 196 7.52 -2.48 16.68
CA HIS A 196 8.91 -2.06 16.86
C HIS A 196 9.31 -1.31 15.59
#